data_AF-A0A968IMX0-F1
#
_entry.id   AF-A0A968IMX0-F1
#
_cell.length_a   1.000
_cell.length_b   1.000
_cell.length_c   1.000
_cell.angle_alpha   90.00
_cell.angle_beta   90.00
_cell.angle_gamma   90.00
#
_symmetry.space_group_name_H-M   'P 1'
#
loop_
_entity.id
_entity.type
_entity.pdbx_description
1 polymer ?
#
loop_
_entity_poly.entity_id
_entity_poly.type
_entity_poly.pdbx_seq_one_letter_code
_entity_poly.pdbx_strand_id
1 'polypeptide(L)'
;MNCQLKTVSEIIQENNIAAIDVMKIDAEGSEFDILMGIEAADWKKIKQFIVEVHDINDRLQKMLSFFESHGYNTIADREDWEVHKLMNILQFMQLLENRFYDS
;
A
#
# COMPACT_ATOMS: atom_id res chain seq x y z
N MET A 1 14.49 -2.86 -20.32
CA MET A 1 13.11 -2.44 -20.02
C MET A 1 13.24 -1.23 -19.12
N ASN A 2 12.77 -0.05 -19.55
CA ASN A 2 12.91 1.17 -18.76
C ASN A 2 11.55 1.45 -18.12
N CYS A 3 11.48 1.40 -16.79
CA CYS A 3 10.31 1.82 -16.03
C CYS A 3 10.57 3.22 -15.50
N GLN A 4 9.61 4.13 -15.64
CA GLN A 4 9.69 5.45 -15.04
C GLN A 4 9.19 5.37 -13.60
N LEU A 5 10.04 5.76 -12.66
CA LEU A 5 9.68 5.88 -11.26
C LEU A 5 9.11 7.27 -11.01
N LYS A 6 7.97 7.34 -10.33
CA LYS A 6 7.39 8.59 -9.84
C LYS A 6 6.97 8.45 -8.39
N THR A 7 7.04 9.55 -7.65
CA THR A 7 6.52 9.62 -6.28
C THR A 7 5.01 9.85 -6.27
N VAL A 8 4.38 9.62 -5.12
CA VAL A 8 2.96 9.90 -4.93
C VAL A 8 2.67 11.39 -5.11
N SER A 9 3.53 12.28 -4.59
CA SER A 9 3.37 13.72 -4.72
C SER A 9 3.50 14.21 -6.16
N GLU A 10 4.42 13.63 -6.96
CA GLU A 10 4.51 13.92 -8.40
C GLU A 10 3.19 13.58 -9.10
N ILE A 11 2.60 12.41 -8.79
CA ILE A 11 1.31 12.00 -9.36
C ILE A 11 0.17 12.95 -8.93
N ILE A 12 0.14 13.35 -7.65
CA ILE A 12 -0.85 14.30 -7.13
C ILE A 12 -0.74 15.64 -7.88
N GLN A 13 0.47 16.14 -8.07
CA GLN A 13 0.72 17.41 -8.76
C GLN A 13 0.34 17.32 -10.24
N GLU A 14 0.84 16.31 -10.95
CA GLU A 14 0.60 16.14 -12.40
C GLU A 14 -0.88 16.05 -12.75
N ASN A 15 -1.67 15.41 -11.89
CA ASN A 15 -3.09 15.21 -12.10
C ASN A 15 -3.97 16.27 -11.41
N ASN A 16 -3.36 17.29 -10.78
CA ASN A 16 -4.04 18.33 -10.00
C ASN A 16 -5.04 17.75 -8.99
N ILE A 17 -4.65 16.69 -8.29
CA ILE A 17 -5.52 15.98 -7.35
C ILE A 17 -5.70 16.85 -6.09
N ALA A 18 -6.93 17.29 -5.86
CA ALA A 18 -7.27 18.12 -4.71
C ALA A 18 -7.47 17.30 -3.43
N ALA A 19 -7.99 16.08 -3.54
CA ALA A 19 -8.23 15.17 -2.44
C ALA A 19 -8.24 13.71 -2.91
N ILE A 20 -7.85 12.80 -2.02
CA ILE A 20 -7.87 11.35 -2.19
C ILE A 20 -8.63 10.79 -0.99
N ASP A 21 -9.82 10.25 -1.22
CA ASP A 21 -10.62 9.68 -0.13
C ASP A 21 -9.97 8.41 0.43
N VAL A 22 -9.43 7.56 -0.44
CA VAL A 22 -8.76 6.30 -0.06
C VAL A 22 -7.53 6.06 -0.93
N MET A 23 -6.39 5.77 -0.31
CA MET A 23 -5.17 5.34 -0.98
C MET A 23 -4.84 3.89 -0.61
N LYS A 24 -4.95 2.96 -1.56
CA LYS A 24 -4.46 1.59 -1.39
C LYS A 24 -2.97 1.53 -1.74
N ILE A 25 -2.17 0.91 -0.88
CA ILE A 25 -0.77 0.57 -1.14
C ILE A 25 -0.65 -0.95 -1.02
N ASP A 26 -0.24 -1.57 -2.11
CA ASP A 26 -0.04 -3.01 -2.25
C ASP A 26 1.21 -3.15 -3.13
N ALA A 27 2.34 -3.28 -2.46
CA ALA A 27 3.66 -3.29 -3.08
C ALA A 27 4.53 -4.30 -2.33
N GLU A 28 5.19 -5.17 -3.08
CA GLU A 28 6.06 -6.24 -2.57
C GLU A 28 7.33 -5.66 -1.91
N GLY A 29 7.19 -5.16 -0.69
CA GLY A 29 8.30 -4.70 0.14
C GLY A 29 8.76 -3.25 -0.05
N SER A 30 8.10 -2.44 -0.89
CA SER A 30 8.42 -1.00 -1.12
C SER A 30 7.40 -0.04 -0.51
N GLU A 31 6.55 -0.50 0.41
CA GLU A 31 5.42 0.29 0.92
C GLU A 31 5.89 1.52 1.69
N PHE A 32 6.94 1.36 2.50
CA PHE A 32 7.51 2.48 3.23
C PHE A 32 8.17 3.51 2.29
N ASP A 33 8.81 3.06 1.21
CA ASP A 33 9.39 3.95 0.20
C ASP A 33 8.31 4.79 -0.50
N ILE A 34 7.15 4.19 -0.78
CA ILE A 34 5.97 4.88 -1.33
C ILE A 34 5.52 5.99 -0.37
N LEU A 35 5.39 5.68 0.92
CA LEU A 35 5.00 6.68 1.93
C LEU A 35 6.03 7.81 2.06
N MET A 36 7.32 7.50 1.96
CA MET A 36 8.39 8.50 1.98
C MET A 36 8.39 9.40 0.73
N GLY A 37 7.73 8.99 -0.35
CA GLY A 37 7.49 9.80 -1.54
C GLY A 37 6.34 10.81 -1.41
N ILE A 38 5.67 10.89 -0.27
CA ILE A 38 4.60 11.86 -0.02
C ILE A 38 5.18 13.10 0.67
N GLU A 39 5.10 14.24 -0.01
CA GLU A 39 5.49 15.53 0.55
C GLU A 39 4.56 15.96 1.70
N ALA A 40 5.11 16.67 2.68
CA ALA A 40 4.40 17.15 3.88
C ALA A 40 3.07 17.88 3.56
N ALA A 41 3.02 18.64 2.46
CA ALA A 41 1.85 19.41 2.06
C ALA A 41 0.70 18.54 1.51
N ASP A 42 1.00 17.32 1.06
CA ASP A 42 0.05 16.42 0.41
C ASP A 42 -0.59 15.43 1.38
N TRP A 43 0.00 15.22 2.55
CA TRP A 43 -0.57 14.36 3.60
C TRP A 43 -2.01 14.72 3.97
N LYS A 44 -2.35 16.01 4.00
CA LYS A 44 -3.72 16.48 4.28
C LYS A 44 -4.73 16.22 3.16
N LYS A 45 -4.26 15.88 1.95
CA LYS A 45 -5.14 15.59 0.81
C LYS A 45 -5.67 14.16 0.86
N ILE A 46 -4.95 13.26 1.52
CA ILE A 46 -5.32 11.86 1.66
C ILE A 46 -6.14 11.71 2.94
N LYS A 47 -7.34 11.13 2.86
CA LYS A 47 -8.20 10.96 4.05
C LYS A 47 -7.97 9.62 4.72
N GLN A 48 -7.67 8.59 3.95
CA GLN A 48 -7.49 7.23 4.46
C GLN A 48 -6.45 6.46 3.64
N PHE A 49 -5.69 5.62 4.33
CA PHE A 49 -4.81 4.63 3.73
C PHE A 49 -5.31 3.21 4.01
N ILE A 50 -5.12 2.34 3.02
CA ILE A 50 -5.24 0.88 3.16
C ILE A 50 -3.91 0.33 2.69
N VAL A 51 -3.13 -0.29 3.56
CA VAL A 51 -1.77 -0.73 3.23
C VAL A 51 -1.61 -2.19 3.57
N GLU A 52 -1.25 -2.99 2.57
CA GLU A 52 -0.73 -4.33 2.79
C GLU A 52 0.73 -4.19 3.21
N VAL A 53 1.10 -4.74 4.36
CA VAL A 53 2.44 -4.55 4.93
C VAL A 53 3.18 -5.88 4.92
N HIS A 54 4.25 -5.95 4.15
CA HIS A 54 5.24 -7.00 4.27
C HIS A 54 6.09 -6.76 5.53
N ASP A 55 5.68 -7.37 6.65
CA ASP A 55 6.30 -7.13 7.96
C ASP A 55 7.67 -7.79 8.11
N ILE A 56 8.69 -7.12 7.57
CA ILE A 56 10.10 -7.50 7.66
C ILE A 56 10.83 -6.46 8.51
N ASN A 57 11.60 -6.89 9.51
CA ASN A 57 12.36 -6.01 10.42
C ASN A 57 11.50 -4.99 11.17
N ASP A 58 10.39 -5.46 11.77
CA ASP A 58 9.42 -4.65 12.54
C ASP A 58 8.84 -3.48 11.74
N ARG A 59 8.65 -3.67 10.43
CA ARG A 59 8.16 -2.62 9.53
C ARG A 59 6.76 -2.19 9.88
N LEU A 60 5.90 -3.13 10.29
CA LEU A 60 4.54 -2.81 10.70
C LEU A 60 4.55 -1.77 11.83
N GLN A 61 5.33 -1.98 12.88
CA GLN A 61 5.41 -1.05 14.01
C GLN A 61 5.93 0.33 13.59
N LYS A 62 6.97 0.36 12.74
CA LYS A 62 7.51 1.61 12.20
C LYS A 62 6.46 2.38 11.40
N MET A 63 5.68 1.68 10.56
CA MET A 63 4.62 2.28 9.76
C MET A 63 3.48 2.81 10.63
N LEU A 64 3.06 2.08 11.66
CA LEU A 64 2.02 2.53 12.59
C LEU A 64 2.43 3.84 13.27
N SER A 65 3.63 3.87 13.87
CA SER A 65 4.16 5.09 14.48
C SER A 65 4.31 6.24 13.48
N PHE A 66 4.68 5.93 12.24
CA PHE A 66 4.81 6.93 11.18
C PHE A 66 3.46 7.56 10.82
N PHE A 67 2.41 6.75 10.62
CA PHE A 67 1.07 7.26 10.35
C PHE A 67 0.50 8.07 11.52
N GLU A 68 0.69 7.60 12.75
CA GLU A 68 0.27 8.34 13.96
C GLU A 68 0.96 9.71 14.06
N SER A 69 2.25 9.79 13.71
CA SER A 69 2.98 11.06 13.68
C SER A 69 2.44 12.06 12.65
N HIS A 70 1.75 11.57 11.61
CA HIS A 70 1.05 12.37 10.60
C HIS A 70 -0.43 12.62 10.95
N GLY A 71 -0.86 12.24 12.15
CA GLY A 71 -2.21 12.51 12.66
C GLY A 71 -3.28 11.49 12.26
N TYR A 72 -2.88 10.33 11.73
CA TYR A 72 -3.81 9.25 11.40
C TYR A 72 -4.06 8.35 12.61
N ASN A 73 -5.30 7.88 12.74
CA ASN A 73 -5.60 6.74 13.61
C ASN A 73 -5.28 5.46 12.83
N THR A 74 -4.56 4.54 13.47
CA THR A 74 -4.15 3.29 12.84
C THR A 74 -4.87 2.09 13.45
N ILE A 75 -5.22 1.14 12.61
CA ILE A 75 -5.72 -0.17 13.02
C ILE A 75 -4.95 -1.18 12.16
N ALA A 76 -4.28 -2.11 12.82
CA ALA A 76 -3.61 -3.22 12.16
C ALA A 76 -4.37 -4.51 12.47
N ASP A 77 -4.73 -5.24 11.43
CA ASP A 77 -5.22 -6.61 11.54
C ASP A 77 -4.26 -7.53 10.78
N ARG A 78 -4.09 -8.76 11.27
CA ARG A 78 -3.35 -9.77 10.52
C ARG A 78 -4.33 -10.40 9.54
N GLU A 79 -4.04 -10.28 8.26
CA GLU A 79 -4.83 -10.98 7.26
C GLU A 79 -4.66 -12.50 7.44
N ASP A 80 -5.74 -13.16 7.84
CA ASP A 80 -5.96 -14.55 7.47
C ASP A 80 -6.45 -14.57 6.02
N TRP A 81 -5.86 -15.40 5.17
CA TRP A 81 -6.20 -15.54 3.74
C TRP A 81 -7.70 -15.78 3.43
N GLU A 82 -8.50 -16.13 4.44
CA GLU A 82 -9.96 -16.25 4.34
C GLU A 82 -10.70 -14.91 4.23
N VAL A 83 -10.13 -13.79 4.74
CA VAL A 83 -10.80 -12.48 4.72
C VAL A 83 -10.78 -11.83 3.32
N HIS A 84 -9.82 -12.20 2.47
CA HIS A 84 -9.77 -11.77 1.06
C HIS A 84 -11.03 -12.11 0.26
N LYS A 85 -11.72 -13.21 0.61
CA LYS A 85 -12.98 -13.62 -0.04
C LYS A 85 -14.17 -12.71 0.33
N LEU A 86 -14.12 -12.03 1.48
CA LEU A 86 -15.24 -11.24 2.03
C LEU A 86 -15.22 -9.77 1.58
N MET A 87 -14.07 -9.23 1.17
CA MET A 87 -13.93 -7.81 0.80
C MET A 87 -14.22 -7.49 -0.67
N ASN A 88 -14.64 -8.46 -1.49
CA ASN A 88 -14.94 -8.26 -2.92
C ASN A 88 -13.80 -7.59 -3.70
N ILE A 89 -12.55 -7.76 -3.25
CA ILE A 89 -11.35 -7.38 -3.98
C ILE A 89 -11.06 -8.52 -4.95
N LEU A 90 -11.36 -8.30 -6.24
CA LEU A 90 -10.98 -9.23 -7.31
C LEU A 90 -9.46 -9.21 -7.48
N GLN A 91 -8.76 -10.12 -6.82
CA GLN A 91 -7.36 -10.39 -7.13
C GLN A 91 -7.33 -11.28 -8.38
N PHE A 92 -7.18 -10.67 -9.56
CA PHE A 92 -6.99 -11.40 -10.81
C PHE A 92 -5.55 -11.93 -10.85
N MET A 93 -5.27 -13.03 -10.14
CA MET A 93 -4.06 -13.82 -10.37
C MET A 93 -4.29 -14.70 -11.61
N GLN A 94 -3.79 -14.27 -12.76
CA GLN A 94 -3.52 -15.19 -13.86
C GLN A 94 -2.02 -15.26 -14.12
N LEU A 95 -1.37 -16.25 -13.50
CA LEU A 95 -0.17 -16.88 -14.06
C LEU A 95 -0.30 -18.40 -13.87
N LEU A 96 -0.44 -19.08 -15.02
CA LEU A 96 -0.13 -20.49 -15.19
C LEU A 96 1.37 -20.68 -14.91
N GLU A 97 1.74 -21.57 -13.99
CA GLU A 97 2.59 -22.72 -14.31
C GLU A 97 2.84 -23.62 -13.08
N ASN A 98 2.51 -24.90 -13.29
CA ASN A 98 3.15 -26.11 -12.80
C ASN A 98 3.34 -26.31 -11.28
N ARG A 99 2.35 -26.99 -10.68
CA ARG A 99 2.64 -28.16 -9.84
C ARG A 99 1.74 -29.33 -10.23
N PHE A 100 2.30 -30.29 -10.95
CA PHE A 100 2.04 -31.69 -10.62
C PHE A 100 3.34 -32.26 -10.06
N TYR A 101 3.27 -32.64 -8.79
CA TYR A 101 4.26 -33.43 -8.07
C TYR A 101 4.07 -34.92 -8.45
N ASP A 102 5.19 -35.60 -8.65
CA ASP A 102 5.47 -37.05 -8.56
C ASP A 102 4.44 -38.11 -9.00
N SER A 103 4.89 -38.95 -9.94
CA SER A 103 4.86 -40.41 -9.86
C SER A 103 6.09 -41.01 -10.53
#